data_AF-V9GZW3-F1
#
_entry.id   AF-V9GZW3-F1
#
_cell.length_a   1.000
_cell.length_b   1.000
_cell.length_c   1.000
_cell.angle_alpha   90.00
_cell.angle_beta   90.00
_cell.angle_gamma   90.00
#
_symmetry.space_group_name_H-M   'P 1'
#
loop_
_entity.id
_entity.type
_entity.pdbx_description
1 polymer ?
#
loop_
_entity_poly.entity_id
_entity_poly.type
_entity_poly.pdbx_seq_one_letter_code
_entity_poly.pdbx_strand_id
1 'polypeptide(L)'
;ARAQVSEAILLAEGQKSAVTEYYLNHGIWPKDNTSAGVANPTDIKGKYVESVTVTNGVVTAKMLSSGVNKEIQGKRLSLWAKREAGSVKWFCGQPVKRTEANADAAGKDTTNGINTKHLPSTCRDPFSAS
;
A
#
# COMPACT_ATOMS: atom_id res chain seq x y z
N ALA A 1 -5.41 10.89 -14.59
CA ALA A 1 -5.63 10.19 -13.32
C ALA A 1 -4.98 8.82 -13.32
N ARG A 2 -5.42 7.84 -14.14
CA ARG A 2 -4.83 6.48 -14.18
C ARG A 2 -3.29 6.45 -14.25
N ALA A 3 -2.68 7.20 -15.19
CA ALA A 3 -1.23 7.28 -15.29
C ALA A 3 -0.54 7.85 -14.02
N GLN A 4 -1.18 8.82 -13.34
CA GLN A 4 -0.66 9.37 -12.07
C GLN A 4 -0.74 8.32 -10.94
N VAL A 5 -1.81 7.52 -10.94
CA VAL A 5 -2.02 6.41 -9.99
C VAL A 5 -1.01 5.28 -10.24
N SER A 6 -0.64 5.01 -11.49
CA SER A 6 0.39 4.01 -11.81
C SER A 6 1.73 4.31 -11.15
N GLU A 7 2.14 5.57 -11.04
CA GLU A 7 3.37 5.94 -10.32
C GLU A 7 3.27 5.63 -8.81
N ALA A 8 2.12 5.90 -8.20
CA ALA A 8 1.86 5.55 -6.81
C ALA A 8 1.94 4.05 -6.55
N ILE A 9 1.46 3.24 -7.50
CA ILE A 9 1.57 1.78 -7.45
C ILE A 9 3.05 1.37 -7.53
N LEU A 10 3.80 1.88 -8.50
CA LEU A 10 5.23 1.53 -8.66
C LEU A 10 6.06 1.85 -7.41
N LEU A 11 5.84 3.03 -6.81
CA LEU A 11 6.53 3.41 -5.57
C LEU A 11 6.12 2.52 -4.38
N ALA A 12 4.84 2.14 -4.28
CA ALA A 12 4.39 1.20 -3.27
C ALA A 12 4.95 -0.22 -3.51
N GLU A 13 5.06 -0.66 -4.76
CA GLU A 13 5.59 -1.97 -5.13
C GLU A 13 7.07 -2.12 -4.77
N GLY A 14 7.85 -1.04 -4.84
CA GLY A 14 9.23 -1.02 -4.38
C GLY A 14 9.41 -1.42 -2.92
N GLN A 15 8.35 -1.36 -2.10
CA GLN A 15 8.40 -1.72 -0.67
C GLN A 15 8.06 -3.20 -0.42
N LYS A 16 7.51 -3.92 -1.42
CA LYS A 16 7.03 -5.31 -1.26
C LYS A 16 8.14 -6.24 -0.78
N SER A 17 9.35 -6.11 -1.34
CA SER A 17 10.49 -6.98 -1.01
C SER A 17 10.83 -6.89 0.48
N ALA A 18 11.05 -5.67 0.97
CA ALA A 18 11.44 -5.41 2.35
C ALA A 18 10.35 -5.85 3.35
N VAL A 19 9.08 -5.58 3.05
CA VAL A 19 7.95 -6.02 3.89
C VAL A 19 7.83 -7.55 3.93
N THR A 20 8.02 -8.20 2.78
CA THR A 20 7.97 -9.67 2.68
C THR A 20 9.12 -10.32 3.43
N GLU A 21 10.34 -9.84 3.23
CA GLU A 21 11.54 -10.34 3.92
C GLU A 21 11.41 -10.20 5.43
N TYR A 22 10.93 -9.05 5.93
CA TYR A 22 10.68 -8.87 7.34
C TYR A 22 9.70 -9.92 7.89
N TYR A 23 8.59 -10.15 7.19
CA TYR A 23 7.58 -11.14 7.59
C TYR A 23 8.16 -12.56 7.61
N LEU A 24 8.92 -12.95 6.59
CA LEU A 24 9.54 -14.27 6.52
C LEU A 24 10.57 -14.50 7.64
N ASN A 25 11.29 -13.46 8.05
CA ASN A 25 12.29 -13.53 9.12
C ASN A 25 11.69 -13.48 10.54
N HIS A 26 10.56 -12.79 10.74
CA HIS A 26 10.01 -12.52 12.08
C HIS A 26 8.66 -13.20 12.35
N GLY A 27 7.98 -13.72 11.32
CA GLY A 27 6.63 -14.28 11.43
C GLY A 27 5.53 -13.26 11.70
N ILE A 28 5.85 -11.96 11.73
CA ILE A 28 4.93 -10.85 11.92
C ILE A 28 5.22 -9.75 10.90
N TRP A 29 4.20 -8.97 10.54
CA TRP A 29 4.35 -7.85 9.63
C TRP A 29 5.14 -6.70 10.28
N PRO A 30 5.94 -5.92 9.51
CA PRO A 30 6.62 -4.77 10.06
C PRO A 30 5.61 -3.70 10.47
N LYS A 31 5.73 -3.19 11.70
CA LYS A 31 4.81 -2.19 12.25
C LYS A 31 4.85 -0.86 11.48
N ASP A 32 6.02 -0.49 10.95
CA ASP A 32 6.29 0.76 10.27
C ASP A 32 7.42 0.64 9.23
N ASN A 33 7.73 1.74 8.53
CA ASN A 33 8.81 1.83 7.54
C ASN A 33 10.17 1.46 8.14
N THR A 34 10.46 1.91 9.36
CA THR A 34 11.75 1.67 10.02
C THR A 34 11.93 0.19 10.33
N SER A 35 10.91 -0.49 10.87
CA SER A 35 10.93 -1.94 11.07
C SER A 35 11.07 -2.69 9.75
N ALA A 36 10.41 -2.23 8.68
CA ALA A 36 10.59 -2.82 7.35
C ALA A 36 11.98 -2.56 6.74
N GLY A 37 12.80 -1.67 7.31
CA GLY A 37 14.11 -1.31 6.75
C GLY A 37 14.03 -0.42 5.51
N VAL A 38 12.94 0.33 5.34
CA VAL A 38 12.75 1.28 4.22
C VAL A 38 12.80 2.73 4.70
N ALA A 39 12.98 3.67 3.76
CA ALA A 39 13.07 5.10 4.07
C ALA A 39 11.80 5.65 4.77
N ASN A 40 11.92 6.82 5.41
CA ASN A 40 10.77 7.45 6.05
C ASN A 40 9.65 7.71 5.04
N PRO A 41 8.37 7.72 5.46
CA PRO A 41 7.25 7.82 4.53
C PRO A 41 7.30 9.01 3.56
N THR A 42 7.77 10.17 4.04
CA THR A 42 7.87 11.42 3.27
C THR A 42 9.10 11.50 2.37
N ASP A 43 10.05 10.59 2.56
CA ASP A 43 11.22 10.45 1.69
C ASP A 43 10.90 9.54 0.48
N ILE A 44 9.92 8.64 0.64
CA ILE A 44 9.35 7.84 -0.45
C ILE A 44 8.26 8.64 -1.16
N LYS A 45 8.67 9.57 -2.01
CA LYS A 45 7.81 10.48 -2.77
C LYS A 45 8.13 10.49 -4.26
N GLY A 46 7.22 11.02 -5.06
CA GLY A 46 7.35 11.08 -6.52
C GLY A 46 6.73 12.35 -7.09
N LYS A 47 6.64 12.40 -8.43
CA LYS A 47 6.01 13.51 -9.15
C LYS A 47 4.55 13.70 -8.76
N TYR A 48 3.83 12.61 -8.46
CA TYR A 48 2.41 12.66 -8.08
C TYR A 48 2.11 12.11 -6.68
N VAL A 49 3.15 11.64 -5.97
CA VAL A 49 3.03 10.89 -4.71
C VAL A 49 3.64 11.69 -3.59
N GLU A 50 2.87 11.93 -2.54
CA GLU A 50 3.28 12.67 -1.35
C GLU A 50 4.11 11.80 -0.39
N SER A 51 3.68 10.55 -0.21
CA SER A 51 4.32 9.62 0.72
C SER A 51 3.91 8.17 0.45
N VAL A 52 4.76 7.25 0.90
CA VAL A 52 4.46 5.81 0.99
C VAL A 52 4.70 5.33 2.42
N THR A 53 3.63 4.94 3.09
CA THR A 53 3.66 4.50 4.50
C THR A 53 3.49 3.00 4.59
N VAL A 54 4.32 2.34 5.40
CA VAL A 54 4.10 0.98 5.86
C VAL A 54 3.43 1.05 7.23
N THR A 55 2.32 0.33 7.41
CA THR A 55 1.67 0.16 8.72
C THR A 55 1.24 -1.28 8.87
N ASN A 56 1.84 -1.99 9.83
CA ASN A 56 1.60 -3.42 10.03
C ASN A 56 1.68 -4.20 8.70
N GLY A 57 2.68 -3.93 7.86
CA GLY A 57 2.86 -4.57 6.54
C GLY A 57 1.84 -4.19 5.45
N VAL A 58 0.93 -3.27 5.70
CA VAL A 58 0.13 -2.61 4.64
C VAL A 58 0.95 -1.44 4.10
N VAL A 59 1.17 -1.40 2.79
CA VAL A 59 1.88 -0.32 2.10
C VAL A 59 0.86 0.62 1.48
N THR A 60 0.77 1.86 1.96
CA THR A 60 -0.21 2.85 1.50
C THR A 60 0.49 4.03 0.84
N ALA A 61 0.25 4.22 -0.46
CA ALA A 61 0.67 5.41 -1.18
C ALA A 61 -0.39 6.51 -1.09
N LYS A 62 0.02 7.75 -0.82
CA LYS A 62 -0.83 8.94 -0.82
C LYS A 62 -0.47 9.87 -1.97
N MET A 63 -1.46 10.27 -2.76
CA MET A 63 -1.31 11.24 -3.84
C MET A 63 -1.10 12.65 -3.27
N LEU A 64 -0.38 13.50 -4.01
CA LEU A 64 -0.23 14.92 -3.68
C LEU A 64 -1.59 15.65 -3.60
N SER A 65 -1.62 16.73 -2.82
CA SER A 65 -2.79 17.61 -2.69
C SER A 65 -2.93 18.61 -3.84
N SER A 66 -1.87 18.86 -4.59
CA SER A 66 -1.82 19.73 -5.77
C SER A 66 -1.01 19.07 -6.90
N GLY A 67 -1.09 19.60 -8.12
CA GLY A 67 -0.35 19.06 -9.27
C GLY A 67 -0.84 17.69 -9.80
N VAL A 68 -1.89 17.12 -9.20
CA VAL A 68 -2.56 15.89 -9.64
C VAL A 68 -4.00 16.16 -10.06
N ASN A 69 -4.62 15.21 -10.77
CA ASN A 69 -6.03 15.31 -11.16
C ASN A 69 -6.94 15.48 -9.92
N LYS A 70 -7.90 16.41 -10.00
CA LYS A 70 -8.81 16.78 -8.89
C LYS A 70 -9.49 15.58 -8.23
N GLU A 71 -9.81 14.54 -9.00
CA GLU A 71 -10.51 13.37 -8.46
C GLU A 71 -9.62 12.43 -7.64
N ILE A 72 -8.30 12.63 -7.64
CA ILE A 72 -7.32 11.81 -6.89
C ILE A 72 -6.46 12.62 -5.91
N GLN A 73 -6.69 13.93 -5.78
CA GLN A 73 -5.94 14.80 -4.85
C GLN A 73 -6.07 14.30 -3.41
N GLY A 74 -4.92 14.12 -2.75
CA GLY A 74 -4.85 13.63 -1.36
C GLY A 74 -5.39 12.22 -1.14
N LYS A 75 -5.76 11.49 -2.21
CA LYS A 75 -6.34 10.16 -2.12
C LYS A 75 -5.27 9.09 -2.00
N ARG A 76 -5.70 7.88 -1.63
CA ARG A 76 -4.80 6.78 -1.29
C ARG A 76 -5.19 5.48 -1.98
N LEU A 77 -4.20 4.62 -2.17
CA LEU A 77 -4.33 3.19 -2.49
C LEU A 77 -3.49 2.38 -1.52
N SER A 78 -3.74 1.09 -1.42
CA SER A 78 -2.92 0.21 -0.58
C SER A 78 -2.56 -1.08 -1.29
N LEU A 79 -1.38 -1.56 -0.95
CA LEU A 79 -0.90 -2.89 -1.21
C LEU A 79 -0.84 -3.63 0.12
N TRP A 80 -1.35 -4.84 0.18
CA TRP A 80 -1.26 -5.67 1.37
C TRP A 80 -1.00 -7.10 0.94
N ALA A 81 -0.36 -7.87 1.81
CA ALA A 81 -0.14 -9.28 1.58
C ALA A 81 -0.85 -10.15 2.61
N LYS A 82 -1.16 -11.38 2.22
CA LYS A 82 -1.60 -12.47 3.09
C LYS A 82 -0.59 -13.60 3.01
N ARG A 83 -0.45 -14.37 4.09
CA ARG A 83 0.40 -15.55 4.12
C ARG A 83 -0.26 -16.69 3.33
N GLU A 84 0.52 -17.38 2.50
CA GLU A 84 0.12 -18.62 1.83
C GLU A 84 1.24 -19.65 1.97
N ALA A 85 1.04 -20.70 2.77
CA ALA A 85 1.88 -21.90 2.88
C ALA A 85 3.36 -21.77 2.41
N GLY A 86 4.16 -20.97 3.12
CA GLY A 86 5.59 -20.77 2.82
C GLY A 86 5.93 -19.56 1.94
N SER A 87 4.92 -18.78 1.55
CA SER A 87 5.04 -17.56 0.76
C SER A 87 4.06 -16.48 1.24
N VAL A 88 4.06 -15.34 0.56
CA VAL A 88 3.03 -14.31 0.73
C VAL A 88 2.44 -13.94 -0.63
N LYS A 89 1.14 -13.69 -0.65
CA LYS A 89 0.41 -13.22 -1.83
C LYS A 89 0.01 -11.77 -1.64
N TRP A 90 0.35 -10.94 -2.62
CA TRP A 90 0.08 -9.50 -2.60
C TRP A 90 -1.20 -9.14 -3.34
N PHE A 91 -1.88 -8.14 -2.83
CA PHE A 91 -3.08 -7.53 -3.38
C PHE A 91 -2.85 -6.02 -3.52
N CYS A 92 -3.63 -5.40 -4.41
CA CYS A 92 -3.57 -3.97 -4.67
C CYS A 92 -4.98 -3.43 -4.87
N GLY A 93 -5.33 -2.34 -4.17
CA GLY A 93 -6.67 -1.80 -4.25
C GLY A 93 -6.88 -0.52 -3.47
N GLN A 94 -8.15 -0.28 -3.11
CA GLN A 94 -8.52 0.80 -2.22
C GLN A 94 -7.84 0.64 -0.85
N PRO A 95 -7.78 1.71 -0.04
CA PRO A 95 -7.11 1.65 1.25
C PRO A 95 -7.64 0.52 2.14
N VAL A 96 -6.70 -0.14 2.81
CA VAL A 96 -6.97 -1.15 3.84
C VAL A 96 -6.16 -0.80 5.09
N LYS A 97 -6.57 -1.34 6.22
CA LYS A 97 -5.85 -1.24 7.49
C LYS A 97 -5.72 -2.62 8.10
N ARG A 98 -4.53 -2.93 8.62
CA ARG A 98 -4.31 -4.10 9.44
C ARG A 98 -4.24 -3.66 10.91
N THR A 99 -5.10 -4.22 11.75
CA THR A 99 -5.23 -3.84 13.16
C THR A 99 -3.95 -4.11 13.94
N GLU A 100 -3.30 -5.24 13.67
CA GLU A 100 -2.11 -5.70 14.39
C GLU A 100 -1.08 -6.34 13.44
N ALA A 101 0.19 -6.28 13.82
CA ALA A 101 1.29 -6.85 13.03
C ALA A 101 1.22 -8.37 12.83
N ASN A 102 0.53 -9.10 13.73
CA ASN A 102 0.33 -10.55 13.64
C ASN A 102 -0.92 -10.96 12.83
N ALA A 103 -1.75 -10.01 12.40
CA ALA A 103 -3.01 -10.33 11.74
C ALA A 103 -2.80 -10.73 10.27
N ASP A 104 -3.39 -11.85 9.85
CA ASP A 104 -3.32 -12.29 8.45
C ASP A 104 -4.16 -11.38 7.53
N ALA A 105 -5.35 -11.01 7.97
CA ALA A 105 -6.29 -10.21 7.18
C ALA A 105 -6.13 -8.71 7.40
N ALA A 106 -6.30 -7.94 6.32
CA ALA A 106 -6.50 -6.50 6.38
C ALA A 106 -8.00 -6.19 6.27
N GLY A 107 -8.47 -5.19 7.03
CA GLY A 107 -9.83 -4.67 6.97
C GLY A 107 -9.93 -3.49 6.01
N LYS A 108 -11.15 -3.19 5.54
CA LYS A 108 -11.43 -2.04 4.69
C LYS A 108 -11.10 -0.72 5.43
N ASP A 109 -10.39 0.18 4.76
CA ASP A 109 -10.27 1.58 5.20
C ASP A 109 -11.08 2.48 4.27
N THR A 110 -12.11 3.13 4.79
CA THR A 110 -13.01 4.00 4.02
C THR A 110 -12.45 5.41 3.81
N THR A 111 -11.23 5.67 4.29
CA THR A 111 -10.64 7.02 4.29
C THR A 111 -10.01 7.36 2.94
N ASN A 112 -10.56 8.36 2.25
CA ASN A 112 -9.94 9.01 1.07
C ASN A 112 -9.41 8.04 0.00
N GLY A 113 -10.11 6.94 -0.25
CA GLY A 113 -9.70 5.96 -1.26
C GLY A 113 -9.82 6.47 -2.70
N ILE A 114 -8.84 6.15 -3.54
CA ILE A 114 -8.93 6.37 -4.98
C ILE A 114 -10.13 5.58 -5.51
N ASN A 115 -10.96 6.23 -6.35
CA ASN A 115 -12.09 5.56 -6.98
C ASN A 115 -11.57 4.49 -7.95
N THR A 116 -12.20 3.31 -7.96
CA THR A 116 -11.78 2.16 -8.77
C THR A 116 -11.69 2.46 -10.26
N LYS A 117 -12.45 3.44 -10.79
CA LYS A 117 -12.33 3.89 -12.18
C LYS A 117 -10.94 4.43 -12.54
N HIS A 118 -10.18 4.90 -11.55
CA HIS A 118 -8.82 5.43 -11.69
C HIS A 118 -7.72 4.42 -11.36
N LEU A 119 -8.08 3.26 -10.79
CA LEU A 119 -7.15 2.17 -10.55
C LEU A 119 -7.00 1.34 -11.84
N PRO A 120 -5.78 0.86 -12.18
CA PRO A 120 -5.59 -0.20 -13.17
C PRO A 120 -6.38 -1.46 -12.83
N SER A 121 -6.70 -2.31 -13.79
CA SER A 121 -7.43 -3.56 -13.55
C SER A 121 -6.73 -4.48 -12.54
N THR A 122 -5.40 -4.48 -12.56
CA THR A 122 -4.52 -5.25 -11.65
C THR A 122 -4.44 -4.69 -10.23
N CYS A 123 -5.07 -3.55 -9.95
CA CYS A 123 -5.08 -2.92 -8.63
C CYS A 123 -6.51 -2.60 -8.19
N ARG A 124 -7.42 -3.57 -8.33
CA ARG A 124 -8.84 -3.44 -7.94
C ARG A 124 -9.27 -4.57 -7.02
N ASP A 125 -8.33 -5.15 -6.29
CA ASP A 125 -8.63 -6.21 -5.35
C ASP A 125 -9.56 -5.69 -4.25
N PRO A 126 -10.63 -6.43 -3.90
CA PRO A 126 -11.41 -6.11 -2.71
C PRO A 126 -10.56 -6.40 -1.47
N PHE A 127 -10.81 -5.66 -0.37
CA PHE A 127 -10.10 -5.89 0.90
C PHE A 127 -10.16 -7.35 1.40
N SER A 128 -11.22 -8.08 1.01
CA SER A 128 -11.45 -9.48 1.35
C SER A 128 -10.72 -10.49 0.45
N ALA A 129 -10.02 -10.05 -0.60
CA ALA A 129 -9.32 -10.93 -1.53
C ALA A 129 -8.34 -11.87 -0.79
N SER A 130 -8.34 -13.15 -1.17
CA SER A 130 -7.55 -14.24 -0.56
C SER A 130 -6.76 -14.97 -1.62
#